data_AF-A0A2G5QMZ2-F1
#
_entry.id   AF-A0A2G5QMZ2-F1
#
_cell.length_a   1.000
_cell.length_b   1.000
_cell.length_c   1.000
_cell.angle_alpha   90.00
_cell.angle_beta   90.00
_cell.angle_gamma   90.00
#
_symmetry.space_group_name_H-M   'P 1'
#
loop_
_entity.id
_entity.type
_entity.pdbx_description
1 polymer ?
#
loop_
_entity_poly.entity_id
_entity_poly.type
_entity_poly.pdbx_seq_one_letter_code
_entity_poly.pdbx_strand_id
1 'polypeptide(L)'
;MTGSFELWTAILIAVATTGSIARTVLRRRSADARAPVWRFAALIALQILGGALLYLTLFPPSVGTAPGRLVVATRGAEPAAPASGDVLVALPEAGPLPGAVRLPDLGSALRLYPELGRLLIEGDGLTQRDRIPLDRPATFAASPPPRGLLDLTPPKPVAPGARFTVTGQVGGAGTVELLDPAGAVVDQTAVAANGRFQLSAAARAPGLALFDLRLRDTAGRFVERIEIPLETRAQHQPGVLVLAGAPSAETKYLRRWGQDAGIALSLDIDVGGGVVLGDPPTPITRASLAEIDLVVVDDRRWESLSTAARATLAAATQDGLGLLLRPTGPLPAATRRDWTNLGMATAGDGEVQAFRLGGANDLELSRYDLAQAQRDGVPMIRDKTSAPLAAWRPRGQGRVALWIVADSYGLTLAGHADRYGELWSELFSALARPSDGTGVSLDGIARVGQRAALCGVSGSIRVVAPDGVESRPIVDPATGPAACAAYWPRQTGWHSVSDGATFYVHPADAAPSLAQAANRAATLDAVAASATRGARASRTTPGSSWPWAAGLLAVLGLLWWLERRSST
;
A
#
# COMPACT_ATOMS: atom_id res chain seq x y z
N MET A 1 37.22 -28.06 17.69
CA MET A 1 38.03 -29.17 18.24
C MET A 1 37.85 -30.50 17.48
N THR A 2 36.84 -30.64 16.62
CA THR A 2 36.58 -31.87 15.84
C THR A 2 37.57 -32.10 14.69
N GLY A 3 38.02 -31.04 14.01
CA GLY A 3 38.94 -31.18 12.85
C GLY A 3 40.31 -31.76 13.18
N SER A 4 40.83 -31.54 14.40
CA SER A 4 42.10 -32.12 14.85
C SER A 4 41.97 -33.64 15.04
N PHE A 5 40.83 -34.10 15.58
CA PHE A 5 40.56 -35.52 15.81
C PHE A 5 40.33 -36.29 14.50
N GLU A 6 39.60 -35.69 13.56
CA GLU A 6 39.37 -36.23 12.22
C GLU A 6 40.70 -36.42 11.45
N LEU A 7 41.58 -35.41 11.52
CA LEU A 7 42.91 -35.46 10.89
C LEU A 7 43.81 -36.54 11.48
N TRP A 8 43.85 -36.69 12.81
CA TRP A 8 44.61 -37.78 13.46
C TRP A 8 44.07 -39.16 13.12
N THR A 9 42.74 -39.30 13.04
CA THR A 9 42.10 -40.57 12.67
C THR A 9 42.40 -40.93 11.20
N ALA A 10 42.37 -39.95 10.29
CA ALA A 10 42.79 -40.15 8.89
C ALA A 10 44.25 -40.63 8.79
N ILE A 11 45.16 -40.00 9.56
CA ILE A 11 46.59 -40.37 9.59
C ILE A 11 46.75 -41.82 10.08
N LEU A 12 46.07 -42.20 11.17
CA LEU A 12 46.15 -43.56 11.70
C LEU A 12 45.66 -44.62 10.71
N ILE A 13 44.53 -44.35 10.02
CA ILE A 13 44.01 -45.24 8.97
C ILE A 13 45.01 -45.35 7.80
N ALA A 14 45.62 -44.23 7.39
CA ALA A 14 46.64 -44.23 6.33
C ALA A 14 47.89 -45.02 6.70
N VAL A 15 48.38 -44.90 7.94
CA VAL A 15 49.52 -45.66 8.45
C VAL A 15 49.20 -47.17 8.50
N ALA A 16 48.04 -47.56 9.02
CA ALA A 16 47.60 -48.95 9.08
C ALA A 16 47.44 -49.57 7.67
N THR A 17 46.89 -48.80 6.73
CA THR A 17 46.72 -49.22 5.33
C THR A 17 48.09 -49.40 4.66
N THR A 18 49.01 -48.44 4.83
CA THR A 18 50.37 -48.49 4.26
C THR A 18 51.18 -49.65 4.86
N GLY A 19 51.07 -49.89 6.16
CA GLY A 19 51.70 -51.04 6.83
C GLY A 19 51.17 -52.38 6.33
N SER A 20 49.87 -52.47 6.04
CA SER A 20 49.25 -53.67 5.46
C SER A 20 49.71 -53.92 4.02
N ILE A 21 49.84 -52.86 3.21
CA ILE A 21 50.40 -52.92 1.86
C ILE A 21 51.86 -53.37 1.91
N ALA A 22 52.68 -52.77 2.79
CA ALA A 22 54.08 -53.13 2.97
C ALA A 22 54.25 -54.60 3.38
N ARG A 23 53.42 -55.10 4.31
CA ARG A 23 53.38 -56.52 4.70
C ARG A 23 53.04 -57.42 3.51
N THR A 24 52.09 -57.02 2.67
CA THR A 24 51.67 -57.77 1.47
C THR A 24 52.78 -57.81 0.42
N VAL A 25 53.50 -56.69 0.23
CA VAL A 25 54.70 -56.60 -0.63
C VAL A 25 55.83 -57.48 -0.12
N LEU A 26 56.11 -57.45 1.18
CA LEU A 26 57.16 -58.26 1.80
C LEU A 26 56.84 -59.77 1.70
N ARG A 27 55.60 -60.17 1.97
CA ARG A 27 55.15 -61.57 1.78
C ARG A 27 55.27 -62.04 0.34
N ARG A 28 55.03 -61.17 -0.65
CA ARG A 28 55.23 -61.51 -2.06
C ARG A 28 56.72 -61.65 -2.42
N ARG A 29 57.59 -60.88 -1.77
CA ARG A 29 59.06 -60.98 -1.97
C ARG A 29 59.66 -62.23 -1.33
N SER A 30 59.06 -62.73 -0.24
CA SER A 30 59.55 -63.89 0.51
C SER A 30 58.92 -65.23 0.11
N ALA A 31 58.02 -65.27 -0.89
CA ALA A 31 57.32 -66.49 -1.30
C ALA A 31 58.02 -67.16 -2.49
N ASP A 32 58.26 -68.48 -2.40
CA ASP A 32 58.93 -69.27 -3.45
C ASP A 32 58.10 -69.42 -4.73
N ALA A 33 56.76 -69.41 -4.64
CA ALA A 33 55.84 -69.40 -5.77
C ALA A 33 55.07 -68.08 -5.84
N ARG A 34 55.21 -67.35 -6.95
CA ARG A 34 54.58 -66.03 -7.13
C ARG A 34 53.13 -66.20 -7.58
N ALA A 35 52.19 -65.76 -6.74
CA ALA A 35 50.78 -65.64 -7.11
C ALA A 35 50.59 -64.68 -8.31
N PRO A 36 49.47 -64.79 -9.06
CA PRO A 36 49.19 -63.97 -10.23
C PRO A 36 49.22 -62.47 -9.91
N VAL A 37 49.75 -61.66 -10.84
CA VAL A 37 49.91 -60.20 -10.68
C VAL A 37 48.57 -59.50 -10.40
N TRP A 38 47.48 -59.97 -11.01
CA TRP A 38 46.14 -59.41 -10.80
C TRP A 38 45.66 -59.57 -9.35
N ARG A 39 46.00 -60.67 -8.68
CA ARG A 39 45.59 -60.93 -7.28
C ARG A 39 46.33 -60.01 -6.32
N PHE A 40 47.61 -59.75 -6.59
CA PHE A 40 48.37 -58.76 -5.83
C PHE A 40 47.82 -57.34 -6.01
N ALA A 41 47.50 -56.95 -7.25
CA ALA A 41 46.87 -55.66 -7.52
C ALA A 41 45.50 -55.55 -6.82
N ALA A 42 44.70 -56.62 -6.83
CA ALA A 42 43.41 -56.66 -6.16
C ALA A 42 43.51 -56.51 -4.63
N LEU A 43 44.48 -57.18 -3.98
CA LEU A 43 44.68 -57.05 -2.53
C LEU A 43 45.07 -55.62 -2.12
N ILE A 44 45.94 -54.96 -2.89
CA ILE A 44 46.31 -53.56 -2.63
C ILE A 44 45.09 -52.64 -2.83
N ALA A 45 44.35 -52.83 -3.92
CA ALA A 45 43.15 -52.03 -4.19
C ALA A 45 42.08 -52.18 -3.10
N LEU A 46 41.84 -53.42 -2.62
CA LEU A 46 40.90 -53.71 -1.54
C LEU A 46 41.36 -53.14 -0.19
N GLN A 47 42.67 -53.11 0.11
CA GLN A 47 43.19 -52.48 1.34
C GLN A 47 42.99 -50.96 1.32
N ILE A 48 43.27 -50.30 0.19
CA ILE A 48 43.03 -48.86 0.01
C ILE A 48 41.53 -48.55 0.13
N LEU A 49 40.69 -49.34 -0.55
CA LEU A 49 39.24 -49.20 -0.51
C LEU A 49 38.68 -49.43 0.91
N GLY A 50 39.20 -50.42 1.64
CA GLY A 50 38.84 -50.70 3.03
C GLY A 50 39.19 -49.54 3.97
N GLY A 51 40.37 -48.94 3.81
CA GLY A 51 40.77 -47.75 4.57
C GLY A 51 39.86 -46.55 4.28
N ALA A 52 39.55 -46.30 3.01
CA ALA A 52 38.64 -45.22 2.60
C ALA A 52 37.22 -45.42 3.15
N LEU A 53 36.68 -46.65 3.07
CA LEU A 53 35.35 -46.98 3.61
C LEU A 53 35.32 -46.89 5.13
N LEU A 54 36.37 -47.31 5.83
CA LEU A 54 36.48 -47.14 7.29
C LEU A 54 36.46 -45.66 7.68
N TYR A 55 37.18 -44.80 6.95
CA TYR A 55 37.12 -43.36 7.19
C TYR A 55 35.70 -42.82 7.00
N LEU A 56 35.01 -43.20 5.92
CA LEU A 56 33.63 -42.77 5.65
C LEU A 56 32.59 -43.37 6.61
N THR A 57 32.88 -44.48 7.29
CA THR A 57 32.03 -44.99 8.38
C THR A 57 32.14 -44.16 9.65
N LEU A 58 33.35 -43.69 9.97
CA LEU A 58 33.61 -42.89 11.17
C LEU A 58 33.23 -41.42 10.95
N PHE A 59 33.43 -40.92 9.74
CA PHE A 59 33.14 -39.56 9.32
C PHE A 59 32.30 -39.58 8.03
N PRO A 60 31.00 -39.94 8.14
CA PRO A 60 30.13 -39.94 6.97
C PRO A 60 29.99 -38.53 6.40
N PRO A 61 29.96 -38.38 5.06
CA PRO A 61 29.82 -37.07 4.43
C PRO A 61 28.54 -36.39 4.92
N SER A 62 28.64 -35.11 5.26
CA SER A 62 27.49 -34.37 5.76
C SER A 62 26.44 -34.20 4.66
N VAL A 63 25.19 -34.48 4.98
CA VAL A 63 24.05 -34.22 4.10
C VAL A 63 23.40 -32.92 4.54
N GLY A 64 23.17 -32.00 3.60
CA GLY A 64 22.37 -30.82 3.87
C GLY A 64 20.92 -31.24 4.09
N THR A 65 20.42 -31.15 5.32
CA THR A 65 18.99 -31.28 5.59
C THR A 65 18.36 -29.90 5.42
N ALA A 66 17.29 -29.81 4.62
CA ALA A 66 16.54 -28.56 4.49
C ALA A 66 16.01 -28.19 5.89
N PRO A 67 16.21 -26.94 6.36
CA PRO A 67 15.66 -26.52 7.64
C PRO A 67 14.13 -26.67 7.56
N GLY A 68 13.55 -27.36 8.54
CA GLY A 68 12.11 -27.55 8.63
C GLY A 68 11.35 -26.22 8.57
N ARG A 69 10.07 -26.31 8.20
CA ARG A 69 9.18 -25.16 8.06
C ARG A 69 8.42 -24.93 9.36
N LEU A 70 8.23 -23.66 9.70
CA LEU A 70 7.25 -23.27 10.71
C LEU A 70 5.90 -23.08 10.01
N VAL A 71 4.99 -24.02 10.23
CA VAL A 71 3.62 -23.96 9.71
C VAL A 71 2.75 -23.21 10.71
N VAL A 72 2.23 -22.06 10.32
CA VAL A 72 1.39 -21.17 11.13
C VAL A 72 -0.04 -21.27 10.63
N ALA A 73 -0.88 -21.96 11.41
CA ALA A 73 -2.30 -22.06 11.16
C ALA A 73 -3.02 -20.81 11.69
N THR A 74 -3.83 -20.20 10.82
CA THR A 74 -4.74 -19.09 11.11
C THR A 74 -6.20 -19.57 11.03
N ARG A 75 -7.18 -18.68 11.13
CA ARG A 75 -8.61 -19.06 11.01
C ARG A 75 -8.85 -19.82 9.71
N GLY A 76 -9.66 -20.87 9.75
CA GLY A 76 -10.02 -21.64 8.56
C GLY A 76 -8.87 -22.43 7.94
N ALA A 77 -7.76 -22.61 8.65
CA ALA A 77 -6.64 -23.44 8.21
C ALA A 77 -7.00 -24.93 8.33
N GLU A 78 -6.73 -25.67 7.27
CA GLU A 78 -6.80 -27.13 7.23
C GLU A 78 -5.39 -27.69 6.94
N PRO A 79 -4.47 -27.62 7.92
CA PRO A 79 -3.09 -27.96 7.64
C PRO A 79 -2.93 -29.44 7.34
N ALA A 80 -2.18 -29.72 6.27
CA ALA A 80 -1.70 -31.06 6.01
C ALA A 80 -0.81 -31.54 7.17
N ALA A 81 -0.67 -32.85 7.32
CA ALA A 81 0.23 -33.42 8.33
C ALA A 81 1.65 -32.84 8.14
N PRO A 82 2.26 -32.25 9.18
CA PRO A 82 3.57 -31.63 9.05
C PRO A 82 4.60 -32.69 8.63
N ALA A 83 5.49 -32.33 7.69
CA ALA A 83 6.57 -33.22 7.28
C ALA A 83 7.58 -33.41 8.44
N SER A 84 8.43 -34.44 8.35
CA SER A 84 9.49 -34.65 9.35
C SER A 84 10.39 -33.41 9.45
N GLY A 85 10.41 -32.77 10.63
CA GLY A 85 11.15 -31.54 10.90
C GLY A 85 10.32 -30.24 10.82
N ASP A 86 9.09 -30.28 10.30
CA ASP A 86 8.16 -29.15 10.34
C ASP A 86 7.54 -29.03 11.74
N VAL A 87 7.25 -27.80 12.16
CA VAL A 87 6.54 -27.51 13.41
C VAL A 87 5.23 -26.80 13.08
N LEU A 88 4.12 -27.37 13.54
CA LEU A 88 2.79 -26.77 13.40
C LEU A 88 2.46 -25.93 14.64
N VAL A 89 2.16 -24.66 14.42
CA VAL A 89 1.69 -23.70 15.42
C VAL A 89 0.28 -23.24 15.06
N ALA A 90 -0.60 -23.22 16.06
CA ALA A 90 -1.94 -22.65 15.94
C ALA A 90 -2.02 -21.30 16.65
N LEU A 91 -2.36 -20.24 15.89
CA LEU A 91 -2.67 -18.93 16.46
C LEU A 91 -4.07 -18.93 17.10
N PRO A 92 -4.41 -17.96 17.96
CA PRO A 92 -5.68 -17.95 18.70
C PRO A 92 -6.92 -18.09 17.81
N GLU A 93 -6.92 -17.46 16.63
CA GLU A 93 -8.03 -17.50 15.66
C GLU A 93 -8.20 -18.83 14.92
N ALA A 94 -7.17 -19.69 14.91
CA ALA A 94 -7.23 -21.02 14.28
C ALA A 94 -8.01 -22.04 15.11
N GLY A 95 -8.11 -21.82 16.43
CA GLY A 95 -8.74 -22.77 17.35
C GLY A 95 -7.88 -24.03 17.64
N PRO A 96 -8.48 -25.07 18.23
CA PRO A 96 -7.79 -26.35 18.48
C PRO A 96 -7.46 -27.07 17.17
N LEU A 97 -6.19 -27.41 16.98
CA LEU A 97 -5.74 -28.29 15.90
C LEU A 97 -4.92 -29.45 16.47
N PRO A 98 -5.17 -30.71 16.05
CA PRO A 98 -4.39 -31.86 16.50
C PRO A 98 -2.90 -31.71 16.16
N GLY A 99 -2.03 -31.94 17.14
CA GLY A 99 -0.57 -31.87 16.94
C GLY A 99 0.00 -30.45 16.81
N ALA A 100 -0.83 -29.41 16.90
CA ALA A 100 -0.39 -28.02 16.85
C ALA A 100 -0.02 -27.47 18.24
N VAL A 101 1.08 -26.73 18.31
CA VAL A 101 1.44 -25.95 19.50
C VAL A 101 0.66 -24.65 19.49
N ARG A 102 -0.15 -24.39 20.52
CA ARG A 102 -0.89 -23.12 20.62
C ARG A 102 0.01 -22.01 21.14
N LEU A 103 0.02 -20.89 20.43
CA LEU A 103 0.76 -19.69 20.82
C LEU A 103 -0.12 -18.44 20.74
N PRO A 104 0.15 -17.41 21.55
CA PRO A 104 -0.69 -16.21 21.62
C PRO A 104 -0.56 -15.29 20.40
N ASP A 105 0.59 -15.32 19.72
CA ASP A 105 0.93 -14.44 18.61
C ASP A 105 2.08 -15.03 17.76
N LEU A 106 2.21 -14.53 16.53
CA LEU A 106 3.25 -14.93 15.57
C LEU A 106 4.65 -14.57 16.07
N GLY A 107 4.82 -13.42 16.73
CA GLY A 107 6.12 -12.98 17.25
C GLY A 107 6.68 -13.95 18.30
N SER A 108 5.83 -14.54 19.11
CA SER A 108 6.14 -15.60 20.08
C SER A 108 6.53 -16.89 19.36
N ALA A 109 5.85 -17.26 18.28
CA ALA A 109 6.22 -18.42 17.45
C ALA A 109 7.59 -18.26 16.79
N LEU A 110 7.88 -17.08 16.22
CA LEU A 110 9.15 -16.78 15.58
C LEU A 110 10.33 -16.81 16.56
N ARG A 111 10.09 -16.40 17.82
CA ARG A 111 11.07 -16.42 18.92
C ARG A 111 11.27 -17.81 19.52
N LEU A 112 10.21 -18.61 19.64
CA LEU A 112 10.28 -19.98 20.16
C LEU A 112 10.98 -20.94 19.18
N TYR A 113 10.79 -20.70 17.87
CA TYR A 113 11.40 -21.52 16.81
C TYR A 113 12.33 -20.69 15.91
N PRO A 114 13.47 -20.21 16.43
CA PRO A 114 14.43 -19.42 15.65
C PRO A 114 15.19 -20.28 14.63
N GLU A 115 15.19 -21.60 14.74
CA GLU A 115 15.99 -22.47 13.87
C GLU A 115 15.30 -22.83 12.55
N LEU A 116 13.99 -22.62 12.44
CA LEU A 116 13.21 -22.99 11.25
C LEU A 116 13.40 -21.95 10.14
N GLY A 117 13.81 -22.38 8.96
CA GLY A 117 14.34 -21.48 7.92
C GLY A 117 13.28 -20.82 7.03
N ARG A 118 12.04 -21.33 7.04
CA ARG A 118 10.92 -20.85 6.21
C ARG A 118 9.62 -20.84 7.01
N LEU A 119 8.73 -19.94 6.64
CA LEU A 119 7.39 -19.82 7.20
C LEU A 119 6.34 -20.29 6.17
N LEU A 120 5.38 -21.10 6.60
CA LEU A 120 4.19 -21.42 5.83
C LEU A 120 2.98 -20.94 6.62
N ILE A 121 2.32 -19.89 6.13
CA ILE A 121 1.07 -19.40 6.73
C ILE A 121 -0.06 -20.11 6.01
N GLU A 122 -1.02 -20.67 6.76
CA GLU A 122 -2.18 -21.34 6.19
C GLU A 122 -3.48 -20.81 6.79
N GLY A 123 -4.53 -20.75 5.98
CA GLY A 123 -5.86 -20.26 6.39
C GLY A 123 -6.23 -18.90 5.79
N ASP A 124 -6.98 -18.13 6.56
CA ASP A 124 -7.53 -16.82 6.20
C ASP A 124 -6.51 -15.67 6.18
N GLY A 125 -5.34 -15.89 6.77
CA GLY A 125 -4.26 -14.91 6.87
C GLY A 125 -4.13 -14.30 8.28
N LEU A 126 -3.09 -13.49 8.44
CA LEU A 126 -2.68 -12.89 9.70
C LEU A 126 -3.63 -11.75 10.11
N THR A 127 -4.17 -11.86 11.32
CA THR A 127 -4.93 -10.77 11.95
C THR A 127 -4.02 -9.58 12.24
N GLN A 128 -4.61 -8.41 12.52
CA GLN A 128 -3.86 -7.17 12.76
C GLN A 128 -2.78 -7.28 13.85
N ARG A 129 -3.00 -8.14 14.87
CA ARG A 129 -2.03 -8.44 15.93
C ARG A 129 -0.71 -9.01 15.37
N ASP A 130 -0.81 -9.83 14.34
CA ASP A 130 0.31 -10.62 13.80
C ASP A 130 0.89 -10.04 12.50
N ARG A 131 0.46 -8.84 12.09
CA ARG A 131 1.01 -8.09 10.94
C ARG A 131 2.36 -7.45 11.28
N ILE A 132 3.34 -8.29 11.61
CA ILE A 132 4.73 -7.90 11.89
C ILE A 132 5.64 -8.18 10.68
N PRO A 133 6.76 -7.46 10.53
CA PRO A 133 7.73 -7.78 9.48
C PRO A 133 8.29 -9.20 9.62
N LEU A 134 8.09 -10.05 8.62
CA LEU A 134 8.47 -11.47 8.66
C LEU A 134 9.98 -11.67 8.50
N ASP A 135 10.67 -12.17 9.53
CA ASP A 135 12.14 -12.32 9.60
C ASP A 135 12.78 -13.31 8.61
N ARG A 136 11.98 -14.11 7.90
CA ARG A 136 12.42 -15.17 6.99
C ARG A 136 11.43 -15.32 5.82
N PRO A 137 11.82 -15.99 4.71
CA PRO A 137 10.93 -16.21 3.59
C PRO A 137 9.65 -16.94 4.01
N ALA A 138 8.51 -16.38 3.62
CA ALA A 138 7.20 -16.94 3.87
C ALA A 138 6.51 -17.39 2.59
N THR A 139 5.63 -18.38 2.72
CA THR A 139 4.65 -18.78 1.71
C THR A 139 3.27 -18.77 2.36
N PHE A 140 2.25 -18.35 1.61
CA PHE A 140 0.88 -18.29 2.10
C PHE A 140 -0.01 -19.26 1.33
N ALA A 141 -0.48 -20.32 1.99
CA ALA A 141 -1.51 -21.21 1.49
C ALA A 141 -2.88 -20.70 1.95
N ALA A 142 -3.43 -19.79 1.16
CA ALA A 142 -4.64 -19.08 1.52
C ALA A 142 -5.91 -19.94 1.30
N SER A 143 -6.85 -19.89 2.24
CA SER A 143 -8.18 -20.51 2.10
C SER A 143 -8.95 -19.93 0.90
N PRO A 144 -10.00 -20.60 0.39
CA PRO A 144 -10.86 -20.04 -0.66
C PRO A 144 -11.40 -18.64 -0.25
N PRO A 145 -11.55 -17.71 -1.21
CA PRO A 145 -12.07 -16.38 -0.89
C PRO A 145 -13.47 -16.47 -0.27
N PRO A 146 -13.80 -15.63 0.72
CA PRO A 146 -15.10 -15.69 1.36
C PRO A 146 -16.24 -15.30 0.42
N ARG A 147 -17.39 -15.90 0.66
CA ARG A 147 -18.65 -15.51 0.02
C ARG A 147 -19.29 -14.37 0.83
N GLY A 148 -18.93 -13.14 0.49
CA GLY A 148 -19.45 -11.93 1.16
C GLY A 148 -18.88 -10.65 0.55
N LEU A 149 -18.81 -9.58 1.33
CA LEU A 149 -18.12 -8.35 0.97
C LEU A 149 -16.60 -8.58 1.04
N LEU A 150 -15.87 -8.26 -0.04
CA LEU A 150 -14.41 -8.40 -0.13
C LEU A 150 -13.68 -7.07 -0.02
N ASP A 151 -14.31 -6.01 -0.53
CA ASP A 151 -13.77 -4.65 -0.51
C ASP A 151 -14.92 -3.66 -0.35
N LEU A 152 -14.64 -2.54 0.31
CA LEU A 152 -15.61 -1.49 0.59
C LEU A 152 -14.90 -0.14 0.73
N THR A 153 -15.30 0.82 -0.09
CA THR A 153 -14.91 2.22 0.04
C THR A 153 -16.08 3.00 0.64
N PRO A 154 -15.98 3.49 1.90
CA PRO A 154 -17.01 4.30 2.50
C PRO A 154 -17.10 5.68 1.82
N PRO A 155 -18.27 6.35 1.88
CA PRO A 155 -18.42 7.69 1.35
C PRO A 155 -17.64 8.71 2.18
N LYS A 156 -17.18 9.79 1.53
CA LYS A 156 -16.66 10.98 2.21
C LYS A 156 -17.81 11.84 2.77
N PRO A 157 -17.55 12.77 3.70
CA PRO A 157 -18.56 13.71 4.16
C PRO A 157 -19.15 14.51 2.99
N VAL A 158 -20.48 14.68 2.99
CA VAL A 158 -21.20 15.39 1.91
C VAL A 158 -22.07 16.52 2.45
N ALA A 159 -22.40 17.49 1.59
CA ALA A 159 -23.37 18.52 1.92
C ALA A 159 -24.80 17.96 2.08
N PRO A 160 -25.64 18.56 2.93
CA PRO A 160 -27.07 18.24 2.96
C PRO A 160 -27.71 18.35 1.57
N GLY A 161 -28.47 17.34 1.20
CA GLY A 161 -29.12 17.20 -0.13
C GLY A 161 -28.22 16.60 -1.21
N ALA A 162 -26.91 16.51 -1.01
CA ALA A 162 -25.99 15.95 -2.00
C ALA A 162 -26.16 14.42 -2.15
N ARG A 163 -25.73 13.90 -3.30
CA ARG A 163 -25.62 12.46 -3.54
C ARG A 163 -24.26 11.95 -3.08
N PHE A 164 -24.23 10.77 -2.46
CA PHE A 164 -23.01 10.05 -2.14
C PHE A 164 -23.04 8.66 -2.81
N THR A 165 -21.86 8.07 -2.98
CA THR A 165 -21.69 6.76 -3.59
C THR A 165 -20.95 5.81 -2.67
N VAL A 166 -21.37 4.55 -2.66
CA VAL A 166 -20.70 3.44 -1.98
C VAL A 166 -20.24 2.45 -3.02
N THR A 167 -18.95 2.12 -3.02
CA THR A 167 -18.35 1.19 -3.98
C THR A 167 -17.67 0.04 -3.25
N GLY A 168 -17.62 -1.13 -3.89
CA GLY A 168 -16.95 -2.28 -3.31
C GLY A 168 -16.93 -3.49 -4.23
N GLN A 169 -16.52 -4.63 -3.67
CA GLN A 169 -16.44 -5.91 -4.37
C GLN A 169 -17.06 -7.02 -3.53
N VAL A 170 -17.69 -7.99 -4.18
CA VAL A 170 -18.28 -9.18 -3.54
C VAL A 170 -17.60 -10.47 -4.00
N GLY A 171 -17.49 -11.47 -3.13
CA GLY A 171 -16.87 -12.78 -3.45
C GLY A 171 -17.83 -13.83 -4.00
N GLY A 172 -19.11 -13.47 -4.18
CA GLY A 172 -20.16 -14.34 -4.71
C GLY A 172 -21.14 -13.54 -5.57
N ALA A 173 -21.96 -14.25 -6.35
CA ALA A 173 -23.03 -13.62 -7.12
C ALA A 173 -24.26 -13.36 -6.24
N GLY A 174 -25.02 -12.31 -6.53
CA GLY A 174 -26.15 -11.91 -5.71
C GLY A 174 -26.68 -10.51 -6.00
N THR A 175 -27.31 -9.90 -5.01
CA THR A 175 -27.82 -8.53 -5.06
C THR A 175 -27.28 -7.74 -3.87
N VAL A 176 -26.72 -6.57 -4.15
CA VAL A 176 -26.29 -5.61 -3.12
C VAL A 176 -27.35 -4.53 -3.02
N GLU A 177 -27.84 -4.30 -1.81
CA GLU A 177 -28.88 -3.32 -1.50
C GLU A 177 -28.30 -2.28 -0.54
N LEU A 178 -28.55 -1.00 -0.80
CA LEU A 178 -28.28 0.11 0.12
C LEU A 178 -29.61 0.55 0.72
N LEU A 179 -29.69 0.54 2.04
CA LEU A 179 -30.89 0.92 2.80
C LEU A 179 -30.61 2.21 3.58
N ASP A 180 -31.61 3.09 3.64
CA ASP A 180 -31.55 4.30 4.47
C ASP A 180 -31.73 3.99 5.97
N PRO A 181 -31.50 4.96 6.87
CA PRO A 181 -31.70 4.76 8.31
C PRO A 181 -33.13 4.36 8.72
N ALA A 182 -34.12 4.54 7.85
CA ALA A 182 -35.50 4.11 8.06
C ALA A 182 -35.75 2.66 7.56
N GLY A 183 -34.75 2.00 6.97
CA GLY A 183 -34.81 0.65 6.45
C GLY A 183 -35.40 0.54 5.05
N ALA A 184 -35.58 1.66 4.33
CA ALA A 184 -36.04 1.65 2.95
C ALA A 184 -34.86 1.41 1.99
N VAL A 185 -35.02 0.51 1.03
CA VAL A 185 -34.02 0.30 -0.04
C VAL A 185 -33.99 1.56 -0.93
N VAL A 186 -32.86 2.27 -0.92
CA VAL A 186 -32.66 3.50 -1.71
C VAL A 186 -31.99 3.24 -3.04
N ASP A 187 -31.18 2.18 -3.12
CA ASP A 187 -30.54 1.73 -4.35
C ASP A 187 -30.20 0.25 -4.25
N GLN A 188 -30.15 -0.46 -5.39
CA GLN A 188 -29.78 -1.87 -5.43
C GLN A 188 -29.18 -2.25 -6.78
N THR A 189 -28.26 -3.21 -6.78
CA THR A 189 -27.66 -3.72 -8.01
C THR A 189 -27.36 -5.21 -7.94
N ALA A 190 -27.54 -5.90 -9.07
CA ALA A 190 -27.17 -7.30 -9.21
C ALA A 190 -25.68 -7.40 -9.54
N VAL A 191 -25.00 -8.34 -8.87
CA VAL A 191 -23.56 -8.55 -8.98
C VAL A 191 -23.25 -9.99 -9.37
N ALA A 192 -22.34 -10.16 -10.32
CA ALA A 192 -21.75 -11.46 -10.63
C ALA A 192 -20.73 -11.87 -9.55
N ALA A 193 -20.29 -13.13 -9.58
CA ALA A 193 -19.25 -13.61 -8.69
C ALA A 193 -17.95 -12.81 -8.91
N ASN A 194 -17.33 -12.34 -7.82
CA ASN A 194 -16.16 -11.44 -7.85
C ASN A 194 -16.43 -10.06 -8.49
N GLY A 195 -17.70 -9.70 -8.68
CA GLY A 195 -18.12 -8.44 -9.29
C GLY A 195 -17.93 -7.24 -8.37
N ARG A 196 -17.71 -6.08 -8.99
CA ARG A 196 -17.75 -4.78 -8.30
C ARG A 196 -19.16 -4.21 -8.33
N PHE A 197 -19.50 -3.43 -7.31
CA PHE A 197 -20.76 -2.69 -7.23
C PHE A 197 -20.50 -1.21 -6.99
N GLN A 198 -21.47 -0.40 -7.41
CA GLN A 198 -21.58 1.00 -7.09
C GLN A 198 -23.06 1.29 -6.80
N LEU A 199 -23.34 1.83 -5.62
CA LEU A 199 -24.67 2.25 -5.19
C LEU A 199 -24.62 3.73 -4.83
N SER A 200 -25.75 4.42 -4.96
CA SER A 200 -25.85 5.86 -4.73
C SER A 200 -27.09 6.21 -3.91
N ALA A 201 -26.98 7.18 -3.01
CA ALA A 201 -28.10 7.67 -2.23
C ALA A 201 -27.95 9.17 -1.93
N ALA A 202 -29.02 9.79 -1.46
CA ALA A 202 -29.03 11.22 -1.12
C ALA A 202 -28.94 11.43 0.40
N ALA A 203 -28.07 12.35 0.81
CA ALA A 203 -27.86 12.76 2.20
C ALA A 203 -28.94 13.77 2.63
N ARG A 204 -30.13 13.31 3.01
CA ARG A 204 -31.31 14.19 3.18
C ARG A 204 -31.24 15.13 4.39
N ALA A 205 -30.59 14.72 5.48
CA ALA A 205 -30.58 15.46 6.74
C ALA A 205 -29.13 15.78 7.17
N PRO A 206 -28.87 16.96 7.77
CA PRO A 206 -27.58 17.26 8.36
C PRO A 206 -27.32 16.37 9.59
N GLY A 207 -26.05 16.09 9.86
CA GLY A 207 -25.59 15.28 10.98
C GLY A 207 -25.05 13.91 10.57
N LEU A 208 -24.98 13.01 11.54
CA LEU A 208 -24.44 11.66 11.39
C LEU A 208 -25.59 10.68 11.08
N ALA A 209 -25.42 9.85 10.06
CA ALA A 209 -26.38 8.83 9.69
C ALA A 209 -25.68 7.49 9.42
N LEU A 210 -26.37 6.39 9.70
CA LEU A 210 -25.92 5.04 9.37
C LEU A 210 -26.85 4.47 8.30
N PHE A 211 -26.30 4.25 7.11
CA PHE A 211 -26.97 3.50 6.06
C PHE A 211 -26.63 2.02 6.22
N ASP A 212 -27.47 1.12 5.72
CA ASP A 212 -27.21 -0.31 5.78
C ASP A 212 -26.87 -0.85 4.40
N LEU A 213 -25.68 -1.43 4.23
CA LEU A 213 -25.32 -2.17 3.03
C LEU A 213 -25.58 -3.66 3.28
N ARG A 214 -26.48 -4.24 2.48
CA ARG A 214 -26.91 -5.63 2.60
C ARG A 214 -26.58 -6.42 1.35
N LEU A 215 -25.95 -7.58 1.52
CA LEU A 215 -25.71 -8.56 0.45
C LEU A 215 -26.69 -9.72 0.58
N ARG A 216 -27.36 -10.05 -0.52
CA ARG A 216 -28.18 -11.26 -0.68
C ARG A 216 -27.60 -12.17 -1.75
N ASP A 217 -27.77 -13.48 -1.59
CA ASP A 217 -27.37 -14.46 -2.60
C ASP A 217 -28.36 -14.49 -3.79
N THR A 218 -28.06 -15.31 -4.81
CA THR A 218 -28.92 -15.48 -5.99
C THR A 218 -30.30 -16.09 -5.68
N ALA A 219 -30.48 -16.68 -4.50
CA ALA A 219 -31.76 -17.17 -4.00
C ALA A 219 -32.49 -16.12 -3.11
N GLY A 220 -31.95 -14.91 -3.00
CA GLY A 220 -32.49 -13.83 -2.17
C GLY A 220 -32.25 -13.99 -0.68
N ARG A 221 -31.45 -14.98 -0.25
CA ARG A 221 -31.12 -15.20 1.17
C ARG A 221 -30.07 -14.20 1.63
N PHE A 222 -30.19 -13.77 2.88
CA PHE A 222 -29.23 -12.88 3.51
C PHE A 222 -27.85 -13.55 3.61
N VAL A 223 -26.81 -12.83 3.17
CA VAL A 223 -25.41 -13.28 3.26
C VAL A 223 -24.69 -12.49 4.35
N GLU A 224 -24.69 -11.16 4.23
CA GLU A 224 -23.90 -10.29 5.10
C GLU A 224 -24.47 -8.86 5.10
N ARG A 225 -24.19 -8.10 6.17
CA ARG A 225 -24.47 -6.66 6.25
C ARG A 225 -23.32 -5.90 6.89
N ILE A 226 -23.23 -4.62 6.57
CA ILE A 226 -22.37 -3.65 7.25
C ILE A 226 -23.05 -2.28 7.25
N GLU A 227 -22.89 -1.54 8.34
CA GLU A 227 -23.33 -0.16 8.43
C GLU A 227 -22.37 0.73 7.63
N ILE A 228 -22.90 1.71 6.90
CA ILE A 228 -22.14 2.70 6.14
C ILE A 228 -22.29 4.04 6.86
N PRO A 229 -21.25 4.51 7.56
CA PRO A 229 -21.29 5.81 8.22
C PRO A 229 -21.28 6.93 7.18
N LEU A 230 -22.22 7.86 7.31
CA LEU A 230 -22.29 9.07 6.50
C LEU A 230 -22.32 10.29 7.42
N GLU A 231 -21.32 11.16 7.26
CA GLU A 231 -21.32 12.48 7.85
C GLU A 231 -21.89 13.48 6.84
N THR A 232 -23.00 14.13 7.22
CA THR A 232 -23.61 15.19 6.43
C THR A 232 -23.35 16.52 7.12
N ARG A 233 -22.41 17.30 6.58
CA ARG A 233 -22.05 18.61 7.13
C ARG A 233 -22.07 19.65 6.03
N ALA A 234 -22.31 20.91 6.39
CA ALA A 234 -22.16 22.00 5.45
C ALA A 234 -20.71 21.96 4.92
N GLN A 235 -20.56 21.64 3.62
CA GLN A 235 -19.26 21.72 3.00
C GLN A 235 -18.91 23.19 2.85
N HIS A 236 -17.73 23.59 3.32
CA HIS A 236 -17.23 24.92 3.07
C HIS A 236 -17.02 25.05 1.57
N GLN A 237 -17.81 25.91 0.93
CA GLN A 237 -17.60 26.27 -0.45
C GLN A 237 -16.29 27.06 -0.52
N PRO A 238 -15.41 26.76 -1.50
CA PRO A 238 -14.10 27.36 -1.52
C PRO A 238 -14.21 28.88 -1.61
N GLY A 239 -13.53 29.59 -0.72
CA GLY A 239 -13.32 31.03 -0.84
C GLY A 239 -12.39 31.30 -2.02
N VAL A 240 -12.87 31.97 -3.06
CA VAL A 240 -12.08 32.25 -4.27
C VAL A 240 -11.88 33.73 -4.46
N LEU A 241 -10.62 34.16 -4.61
CA LEU A 241 -10.27 35.53 -4.95
C LEU A 241 -9.72 35.58 -6.38
N VAL A 242 -10.41 36.28 -7.28
CA VAL A 242 -9.96 36.52 -8.65
C VAL A 242 -9.36 37.92 -8.75
N LEU A 243 -8.08 37.97 -9.08
CA LEU A 243 -7.27 39.17 -9.27
C LEU A 243 -7.02 39.36 -10.78
N ALA A 244 -7.68 40.34 -11.39
CA ALA A 244 -7.57 40.61 -12.82
C ALA A 244 -7.02 42.02 -13.12
N GLY A 245 -6.21 42.13 -14.18
CA GLY A 245 -5.60 43.40 -14.61
C GLY A 245 -6.39 44.14 -15.69
N ALA A 246 -7.53 43.59 -16.11
CA ALA A 246 -8.49 44.22 -17.01
C ALA A 246 -9.83 43.44 -17.03
N PRO A 247 -10.96 44.08 -17.34
CA PRO A 247 -12.22 43.38 -17.58
C PRO A 247 -12.12 42.50 -18.83
N SER A 248 -12.68 41.30 -18.75
CA SER A 248 -12.65 40.34 -19.87
C SER A 248 -13.95 39.54 -19.95
N ALA A 249 -14.21 38.93 -21.11
CA ALA A 249 -15.32 37.97 -21.22
C ALA A 249 -15.15 36.82 -20.21
N GLU A 250 -13.93 36.32 -20.05
CA GLU A 250 -13.62 35.24 -19.11
C GLU A 250 -14.00 35.61 -17.66
N THR A 251 -13.61 36.78 -17.16
CA THR A 251 -13.98 37.22 -15.79
C THR A 251 -15.48 37.41 -15.61
N LYS A 252 -16.21 37.85 -16.65
CA LYS A 252 -17.68 37.94 -16.63
C LYS A 252 -18.34 36.57 -16.52
N TYR A 253 -17.95 35.61 -17.36
CA TYR A 253 -18.55 34.27 -17.37
C TYR A 253 -18.14 33.45 -16.15
N LEU A 254 -16.93 33.65 -15.64
CA LEU A 254 -16.45 33.01 -14.41
C LEU A 254 -17.25 33.49 -13.20
N ARG A 255 -17.49 34.81 -13.07
CA ARG A 255 -18.34 35.35 -12.00
C ARG A 255 -19.75 34.77 -12.07
N ARG A 256 -20.35 34.75 -13.27
CA ARG A 256 -21.70 34.22 -13.48
C ARG A 256 -21.78 32.74 -13.08
N TRP A 257 -20.89 31.90 -13.59
CA TRP A 257 -20.84 30.50 -13.21
C TRP A 257 -20.59 30.30 -11.72
N GLY A 258 -19.67 31.07 -11.12
CA GLY A 258 -19.39 31.00 -9.68
C GLY A 258 -20.63 31.31 -8.84
N GLN A 259 -21.42 32.31 -9.23
CA GLN A 259 -22.70 32.63 -8.58
C GLN A 259 -23.73 31.50 -8.75
N ASP A 260 -23.86 30.96 -9.97
CA ASP A 260 -24.79 29.86 -10.26
C ASP A 260 -24.39 28.56 -9.50
N ALA A 261 -23.10 28.34 -9.30
CA ALA A 261 -22.53 27.21 -8.56
C ALA A 261 -22.49 27.42 -7.03
N GLY A 262 -22.85 28.62 -6.54
CA GLY A 262 -22.83 28.99 -5.12
C GLY A 262 -21.45 29.34 -4.55
N ILE A 263 -20.40 29.36 -5.37
CA ILE A 263 -19.01 29.58 -4.95
C ILE A 263 -18.86 30.99 -4.38
N ALA A 264 -18.18 31.09 -3.23
CA ALA A 264 -17.83 32.36 -2.60
C ALA A 264 -16.70 33.05 -3.37
N LEU A 265 -17.04 33.61 -4.54
CA LEU A 265 -16.10 34.25 -5.47
C LEU A 265 -16.11 35.77 -5.30
N SER A 266 -14.97 36.32 -4.92
CA SER A 266 -14.67 37.75 -4.93
C SER A 266 -13.80 38.08 -6.13
N LEU A 267 -14.18 39.08 -6.92
CA LEU A 267 -13.44 39.51 -8.12
C LEU A 267 -13.01 40.97 -7.98
N ASP A 268 -11.69 41.18 -7.99
CA ASP A 268 -10.98 42.46 -7.99
C ASP A 268 -10.34 42.67 -9.37
N ILE A 269 -10.83 43.68 -10.10
CA ILE A 269 -10.30 44.06 -11.41
C ILE A 269 -9.65 45.45 -11.30
N ASP A 270 -8.34 45.50 -11.36
CA ASP A 270 -7.59 46.76 -11.42
C ASP A 270 -7.54 47.25 -12.87
N VAL A 271 -8.16 48.40 -13.13
CA VAL A 271 -8.16 49.03 -14.47
C VAL A 271 -7.13 50.15 -14.60
N GLY A 272 -6.26 50.32 -13.59
CA GLY A 272 -5.27 51.38 -13.51
C GLY A 272 -5.83 52.70 -12.97
N GLY A 273 -4.92 53.62 -12.63
CA GLY A 273 -5.30 54.96 -12.13
C GLY A 273 -5.98 54.95 -10.75
N GLY A 274 -5.85 53.87 -9.98
CA GLY A 274 -6.49 53.71 -8.67
C GLY A 274 -7.95 53.30 -8.74
N VAL A 275 -8.47 52.98 -9.93
CA VAL A 275 -9.85 52.50 -10.11
C VAL A 275 -9.87 50.98 -10.10
N VAL A 276 -10.74 50.43 -9.26
CA VAL A 276 -11.00 48.98 -9.17
C VAL A 276 -12.47 48.72 -9.49
N LEU A 277 -12.73 47.69 -10.30
CA LEU A 277 -14.07 47.21 -10.63
C LEU A 277 -14.31 45.84 -9.99
N GLY A 278 -15.57 45.54 -9.68
CA GLY A 278 -15.97 44.28 -9.08
C GLY A 278 -16.36 44.44 -7.61
N ASP A 279 -15.89 43.53 -6.77
CA ASP A 279 -16.15 43.53 -5.33
C ASP A 279 -15.14 44.43 -4.59
N PRO A 280 -15.39 44.77 -3.30
CA PRO A 280 -14.44 45.53 -2.51
C PRO A 280 -13.04 44.87 -2.52
N PRO A 281 -11.96 45.64 -2.76
CA PRO A 281 -10.61 45.08 -2.85
C PRO A 281 -10.25 44.34 -1.56
N THR A 282 -9.86 43.07 -1.69
CA THR A 282 -9.39 42.28 -0.56
C THR A 282 -7.90 42.57 -0.33
N PRO A 283 -7.49 43.08 0.84
CA PRO A 283 -6.08 43.32 1.12
C PRO A 283 -5.27 42.02 0.98
N ILE A 284 -4.10 42.04 0.34
CA ILE A 284 -3.23 40.85 0.24
C ILE A 284 -2.37 40.77 1.50
N THR A 285 -2.92 40.16 2.54
CA THR A 285 -2.26 39.96 3.84
C THR A 285 -2.38 38.50 4.26
N ARG A 286 -1.57 38.07 5.25
CA ARG A 286 -1.68 36.70 5.78
C ARG A 286 -3.06 36.42 6.37
N ALA A 287 -3.66 37.40 7.05
CA ALA A 287 -4.96 37.23 7.71
C ALA A 287 -6.09 37.02 6.69
N SER A 288 -6.17 37.87 5.67
CA SER A 288 -7.18 37.73 4.60
C SER A 288 -6.98 36.48 3.76
N LEU A 289 -5.75 36.12 3.39
CA LEU A 289 -5.47 34.90 2.63
C LEU A 289 -5.68 33.62 3.45
N ALA A 290 -5.77 33.70 4.78
CA ALA A 290 -6.15 32.56 5.60
C ALA A 290 -7.62 32.15 5.41
N GLU A 291 -8.48 33.09 5.00
CA GLU A 291 -9.91 32.86 4.72
C GLU A 291 -10.20 32.53 3.23
N ILE A 292 -9.17 32.57 2.38
CA ILE A 292 -9.27 32.28 0.94
C ILE A 292 -8.61 30.93 0.66
N ASP A 293 -9.30 30.09 -0.10
CA ASP A 293 -8.83 28.74 -0.46
C ASP A 293 -8.10 28.73 -1.81
N LEU A 294 -8.47 29.62 -2.73
CA LEU A 294 -7.89 29.73 -4.07
C LEU A 294 -7.78 31.19 -4.51
N VAL A 295 -6.60 31.59 -5.00
CA VAL A 295 -6.39 32.85 -5.73
C VAL A 295 -6.20 32.55 -7.22
N VAL A 296 -6.99 33.18 -8.08
CA VAL A 296 -6.79 33.20 -9.53
C VAL A 296 -6.19 34.56 -9.90
N VAL A 297 -5.01 34.59 -10.49
CA VAL A 297 -4.34 35.85 -10.85
C VAL A 297 -3.86 35.81 -12.30
N ASP A 298 -4.14 36.88 -13.04
CA ASP A 298 -3.57 37.06 -14.38
C ASP A 298 -2.23 37.79 -14.37
N ASP A 299 -1.48 37.66 -15.46
CA ASP A 299 -0.15 38.24 -15.63
C ASP A 299 -0.15 39.76 -15.46
N ARG A 300 -1.16 40.45 -16.00
CA ARG A 300 -1.29 41.91 -15.88
C ARG A 300 -1.51 42.35 -14.44
N ARG A 301 -2.37 41.63 -13.70
CA ARG A 301 -2.57 41.91 -12.27
C ARG A 301 -1.32 41.56 -11.48
N TRP A 302 -0.68 40.43 -11.75
CA TRP A 302 0.58 40.02 -11.11
C TRP A 302 1.68 41.08 -11.20
N GLU A 303 1.76 41.77 -12.35
CA GLU A 303 2.72 42.85 -12.58
C GLU A 303 2.42 44.10 -11.76
N SER A 304 1.14 44.44 -11.59
CA SER A 304 0.71 45.56 -10.76
C SER A 304 0.90 45.33 -9.25
N LEU A 305 1.02 44.06 -8.82
CA LEU A 305 1.22 43.74 -7.41
C LEU A 305 2.59 44.19 -6.92
N SER A 306 2.61 44.72 -5.69
CA SER A 306 3.87 45.05 -5.01
C SER A 306 4.68 43.78 -4.74
N THR A 307 6.00 43.94 -4.59
CA THR A 307 6.90 42.83 -4.24
C THR A 307 6.49 42.17 -2.91
N ALA A 308 5.98 42.95 -1.96
CA ALA A 308 5.46 42.43 -0.69
C ALA A 308 4.18 41.59 -0.88
N ALA A 309 3.25 42.02 -1.74
CA ALA A 309 2.04 41.26 -2.05
C ALA A 309 2.37 39.93 -2.74
N ARG A 310 3.28 39.93 -3.73
CA ARG A 310 3.77 38.71 -4.39
C ARG A 310 4.44 37.74 -3.41
N ALA A 311 5.27 38.25 -2.48
CA ALA A 311 5.87 37.44 -1.43
C ALA A 311 4.83 36.86 -0.46
N THR A 312 3.79 37.63 -0.14
CA THR A 312 2.69 37.20 0.74
C THR A 312 1.87 36.08 0.09
N LEU A 313 1.55 36.18 -1.21
CA LEU A 313 0.91 35.10 -1.97
C LEU A 313 1.79 33.84 -2.00
N ALA A 314 3.09 34.00 -2.24
CA ALA A 314 4.04 32.88 -2.26
C ALA A 314 4.14 32.16 -0.90
N ALA A 315 4.10 32.90 0.21
CA ALA A 315 4.09 32.35 1.57
C ALA A 315 2.75 31.68 1.89
N ALA A 316 1.62 32.33 1.61
CA ALA A 316 0.30 31.74 1.81
C ALA A 316 0.11 30.44 1.01
N THR A 317 0.70 30.36 -0.20
CA THR A 317 0.72 29.11 -0.99
C THR A 317 1.49 28.01 -0.26
N GLN A 318 2.63 28.32 0.36
CA GLN A 318 3.36 27.33 1.17
C GLN A 318 2.53 26.84 2.36
N ASP A 319 1.65 27.70 2.89
CA ASP A 319 0.78 27.41 4.03
C ASP A 319 -0.56 26.73 3.66
N GLY A 320 -0.84 26.49 2.36
CA GLY A 320 -2.03 25.73 1.94
C GLY A 320 -2.93 26.43 0.92
N LEU A 321 -2.68 27.69 0.57
CA LEU A 321 -3.44 28.40 -0.46
C LEU A 321 -3.24 27.77 -1.86
N GLY A 322 -4.31 27.64 -2.63
CA GLY A 322 -4.24 27.39 -4.06
C GLY A 322 -3.93 28.66 -4.85
N LEU A 323 -3.00 28.60 -5.80
CA LEU A 323 -2.67 29.71 -6.69
C LEU A 323 -2.78 29.29 -8.16
N LEU A 324 -3.77 29.85 -8.87
CA LEU A 324 -3.97 29.64 -10.30
C LEU A 324 -3.44 30.85 -11.09
N LEU A 325 -2.41 30.62 -11.89
CA LEU A 325 -1.81 31.60 -12.79
C LEU A 325 -2.49 31.52 -14.16
N ARG A 326 -3.07 32.63 -14.62
CA ARG A 326 -3.79 32.72 -15.89
C ARG A 326 -3.12 33.74 -16.83
N PRO A 327 -2.22 33.32 -17.74
CA PRO A 327 -1.73 34.23 -18.78
C PRO A 327 -2.87 34.79 -19.63
N THR A 328 -2.73 36.05 -20.03
CA THR A 328 -3.60 36.75 -20.98
C THR A 328 -2.86 37.20 -22.24
N GLY A 329 -1.60 36.78 -22.38
CA GLY A 329 -0.73 37.05 -23.53
C GLY A 329 0.72 36.58 -23.30
N PRO A 330 1.66 37.02 -24.15
CA PRO A 330 3.09 36.79 -23.96
C PRO A 330 3.58 37.30 -22.61
N LEU A 331 4.28 36.45 -21.86
CA LEU A 331 4.77 36.78 -20.52
C LEU A 331 6.09 37.56 -20.55
N PRO A 332 6.19 38.73 -19.89
CA PRO A 332 7.46 39.42 -19.72
C PRO A 332 8.50 38.59 -18.96
N ALA A 333 9.78 38.86 -19.21
CA ALA A 333 10.88 38.09 -18.61
C ALA A 333 10.87 38.12 -17.07
N ALA A 334 10.42 39.21 -16.45
CA ALA A 334 10.27 39.31 -15.00
C ALA A 334 9.17 38.37 -14.48
N THR A 335 7.98 38.42 -15.08
CA THR A 335 6.85 37.55 -14.75
C THR A 335 7.20 36.07 -14.95
N ARG A 336 7.88 35.72 -16.05
CA ARG A 336 8.36 34.36 -16.30
C ARG A 336 9.32 33.87 -15.21
N ARG A 337 10.23 34.73 -14.72
CA ARG A 337 11.13 34.38 -13.61
C ARG A 337 10.37 34.21 -12.29
N ASP A 338 9.45 35.09 -11.98
CA ASP A 338 8.64 35.01 -10.76
C ASP A 338 7.81 33.73 -10.73
N TRP A 339 7.14 33.40 -11.84
CA TRP A 339 6.35 32.19 -11.96
C TRP A 339 7.23 30.94 -11.91
N THR A 340 8.43 30.98 -12.51
CA THR A 340 9.43 29.91 -12.36
C THR A 340 9.83 29.71 -10.89
N ASN A 341 10.04 30.79 -10.13
CA ASN A 341 10.33 30.74 -8.69
C ASN A 341 9.13 30.22 -7.87
N LEU A 342 7.90 30.42 -8.36
CA LEU A 342 6.69 29.79 -7.83
C LEU A 342 6.59 28.30 -8.16
N GLY A 343 7.34 27.86 -9.16
CA GLY A 343 7.34 26.50 -9.66
C GLY A 343 6.57 26.31 -10.96
N MET A 344 6.23 27.37 -11.67
CA MET A 344 5.58 27.32 -12.96
C MET A 344 6.53 27.87 -14.02
N ALA A 345 7.53 27.06 -14.38
CA ALA A 345 8.38 27.36 -15.53
C ALA A 345 7.56 27.19 -16.82
N THR A 346 7.54 28.24 -17.65
CA THR A 346 6.81 28.26 -18.93
C THR A 346 7.79 28.24 -20.10
N ALA A 347 7.50 27.44 -21.13
CA ALA A 347 8.18 27.42 -22.42
C ALA A 347 7.21 27.83 -23.55
N GLY A 348 7.75 28.34 -24.65
CA GLY A 348 6.98 28.92 -25.75
C GLY A 348 7.03 30.46 -25.77
N ASP A 349 6.43 31.05 -26.80
CA ASP A 349 6.42 32.50 -27.04
C ASP A 349 5.17 33.19 -26.47
N GLY A 350 4.15 32.42 -26.09
CA GLY A 350 2.87 32.93 -25.61
C GLY A 350 1.96 33.45 -26.72
N GLU A 351 2.24 33.12 -27.98
CA GLU A 351 1.34 33.37 -29.09
C GLU A 351 0.08 32.52 -28.97
N VAL A 352 -1.00 32.99 -29.60
CA VAL A 352 -2.30 32.32 -29.55
C VAL A 352 -2.32 31.17 -30.56
N GLN A 353 -2.68 29.98 -30.10
CA GLN A 353 -2.83 28.77 -30.91
C GLN A 353 -4.25 28.20 -30.76
N ALA A 354 -4.81 27.69 -31.86
CA ALA A 354 -6.04 26.94 -31.84
C ALA A 354 -5.84 25.53 -31.26
N PHE A 355 -6.81 25.04 -30.51
CA PHE A 355 -6.88 23.66 -30.04
C PHE A 355 -8.33 23.18 -29.99
N ARG A 356 -8.53 21.87 -29.85
CA ARG A 356 -9.85 21.27 -29.62
C ARG A 356 -9.88 20.49 -28.32
N LEU A 357 -10.94 20.70 -27.54
CA LEU A 357 -11.17 19.97 -26.31
C LEU A 357 -11.66 18.54 -26.64
N GLY A 358 -11.24 17.52 -25.88
CA GLY A 358 -11.79 16.18 -26.02
C GLY A 358 -13.25 16.12 -25.55
N GLY A 359 -14.13 15.47 -26.31
CA GLY A 359 -15.56 15.30 -25.97
C GLY A 359 -16.47 15.17 -27.18
N ALA A 360 -17.79 15.19 -26.94
CA ALA A 360 -18.81 15.08 -27.99
C ALA A 360 -18.88 16.28 -28.95
N ASN A 361 -18.31 17.43 -28.56
CA ASN A 361 -18.37 18.68 -29.31
C ASN A 361 -16.97 19.09 -29.76
N ASP A 362 -16.74 19.21 -31.07
CA ASP A 362 -15.44 19.56 -31.67
C ASP A 362 -15.25 21.08 -31.76
N LEU A 363 -15.56 21.82 -30.67
CA LEU A 363 -15.39 23.27 -30.63
C LEU A 363 -13.90 23.64 -30.65
N GLU A 364 -13.54 24.54 -31.55
CA GLU A 364 -12.21 25.12 -31.63
C GLU A 364 -12.10 26.31 -30.67
N LEU A 365 -11.11 26.26 -29.78
CA LEU A 365 -10.80 27.25 -28.77
C LEU A 365 -9.34 27.68 -28.92
N SER A 366 -8.97 28.73 -28.22
CA SER A 366 -7.65 29.35 -28.27
C SER A 366 -6.88 29.13 -26.96
N ARG A 367 -5.59 28.86 -27.05
CA ARG A 367 -4.66 28.76 -25.93
C ARG A 367 -3.41 29.61 -26.19
N TYR A 368 -2.71 29.99 -25.14
CA TYR A 368 -1.37 30.59 -25.26
C TYR A 368 -0.31 29.48 -25.38
N ASP A 369 0.70 29.67 -26.23
CA ASP A 369 1.87 28.79 -26.35
C ASP A 369 2.78 28.92 -25.12
N LEU A 370 2.30 28.39 -24.00
CA LEU A 370 2.94 28.43 -22.70
C LEU A 370 2.93 27.02 -22.08
N ALA A 371 3.67 26.10 -22.67
CA ALA A 371 3.81 24.74 -22.13
C ALA A 371 4.54 24.78 -20.78
N GLN A 372 4.13 23.91 -19.85
CA GLN A 372 4.88 23.73 -18.61
C GLN A 372 6.22 23.06 -18.91
N ALA A 373 7.32 23.79 -18.70
CA ALA A 373 8.67 23.35 -19.08
C ALA A 373 9.27 22.31 -18.12
N GLN A 374 8.66 22.11 -16.95
CA GLN A 374 9.14 21.19 -15.91
C GLN A 374 8.34 19.89 -15.90
N ARG A 375 9.03 18.75 -15.76
CA ARG A 375 8.44 17.40 -15.84
C ARG A 375 7.60 16.99 -14.63
N ASP A 376 7.68 17.72 -13.52
CA ASP A 376 7.05 17.35 -12.23
C ASP A 376 5.66 17.99 -12.04
N GLY A 377 5.09 18.57 -13.09
CA GLY A 377 3.72 19.06 -13.08
C GLY A 377 2.71 17.93 -13.25
N VAL A 378 1.64 17.95 -12.45
CA VAL A 378 0.49 17.05 -12.58
C VAL A 378 -0.51 17.70 -13.55
N PRO A 379 -0.66 17.16 -14.77
CA PRO A 379 -1.63 17.67 -15.73
C PRO A 379 -3.05 17.36 -15.28
N MET A 380 -3.94 18.34 -15.40
CA MET A 380 -5.35 18.23 -15.01
C MET A 380 -6.21 18.08 -16.26
N ILE A 381 -6.26 19.16 -17.03
CA ILE A 381 -7.08 19.26 -18.24
C ILE A 381 -6.17 19.11 -19.45
N ARG A 382 -6.62 18.34 -20.43
CA ARG A 382 -5.89 18.07 -21.67
C ARG A 382 -6.75 18.40 -22.89
N ASP A 383 -6.09 18.75 -23.99
CA ASP A 383 -6.74 18.81 -25.29
C ASP A 383 -6.97 17.40 -25.88
N LYS A 384 -7.61 17.35 -27.05
CA LYS A 384 -7.89 16.10 -27.79
C LYS A 384 -6.62 15.34 -28.20
N THR A 385 -5.47 16.01 -28.29
CA THR A 385 -4.15 15.41 -28.59
C THR A 385 -3.39 15.00 -27.33
N SER A 386 -4.04 15.06 -26.17
CA SER A 386 -3.46 14.79 -24.84
C SER A 386 -2.41 15.81 -24.36
N ALA A 387 -2.28 16.96 -25.03
CA ALA A 387 -1.41 18.03 -24.55
C ALA A 387 -2.07 18.75 -23.36
N PRO A 388 -1.31 19.09 -22.30
CA PRO A 388 -1.85 19.71 -21.10
C PRO A 388 -2.29 21.16 -21.35
N LEU A 389 -3.52 21.49 -20.98
CA LEU A 389 -4.10 22.84 -20.98
C LEU A 389 -4.10 23.46 -19.57
N ALA A 390 -4.10 22.61 -18.55
CA ALA A 390 -3.82 23.00 -17.18
C ALA A 390 -2.91 21.98 -16.52
N ALA A 391 -2.01 22.47 -15.67
CA ALA A 391 -1.20 21.60 -14.83
C ALA A 391 -0.85 22.32 -13.53
N TRP A 392 -0.72 21.54 -12.45
CA TRP A 392 -0.40 22.04 -11.12
C TRP A 392 0.81 21.34 -10.53
N ARG A 393 1.38 21.94 -9.49
CA ARG A 393 2.42 21.32 -8.68
C ARG A 393 2.24 21.64 -7.20
N PRO A 394 2.52 20.70 -6.27
CA PRO A 394 2.55 21.02 -4.85
C PRO A 394 3.63 22.06 -4.54
N ARG A 395 3.32 22.99 -3.63
CA ARG A 395 4.26 23.95 -3.04
C ARG A 395 3.93 24.13 -1.57
N GLY A 396 4.73 23.51 -0.69
CA GLY A 396 4.39 23.40 0.72
C GLY A 396 3.10 22.58 0.89
N GLN A 397 2.12 23.12 1.61
CA GLN A 397 0.79 22.52 1.77
C GLN A 397 -0.19 22.91 0.65
N GLY A 398 0.14 23.94 -0.15
CA GLY A 398 -0.72 24.43 -1.23
C GLY A 398 -0.30 23.91 -2.61
N ARG A 399 -0.93 24.49 -3.64
CA ARG A 399 -0.76 24.08 -5.05
C ARG A 399 -0.63 25.32 -5.92
N VAL A 400 0.31 25.31 -6.86
CA VAL A 400 0.41 26.34 -7.91
C VAL A 400 0.06 25.70 -9.23
N ALA A 401 -0.79 26.34 -10.02
CA ALA A 401 -1.20 25.88 -11.33
C ALA A 401 -1.11 26.96 -12.40
N LEU A 402 -1.08 26.51 -13.64
CA LEU A 402 -1.11 27.34 -14.83
C LEU A 402 -2.28 26.90 -15.70
N TRP A 403 -3.11 27.85 -16.12
CA TRP A 403 -4.22 27.63 -17.04
C TRP A 403 -4.02 28.46 -18.30
N ILE A 404 -3.76 27.80 -19.43
CA ILE A 404 -3.33 28.47 -20.67
C ILE A 404 -4.44 28.69 -21.69
N VAL A 405 -5.69 28.27 -21.41
CA VAL A 405 -6.82 28.50 -22.31
C VAL A 405 -7.22 29.98 -22.24
N ALA A 406 -7.26 30.62 -23.41
CA ALA A 406 -7.50 32.05 -23.53
C ALA A 406 -9.00 32.40 -23.54
N ASP A 407 -9.83 31.54 -24.13
CA ASP A 407 -11.23 31.84 -24.46
C ASP A 407 -12.20 30.74 -24.02
N SER A 408 -12.01 30.19 -22.82
CA SER A 408 -12.88 29.12 -22.31
C SER A 408 -14.36 29.53 -22.23
N TYR A 409 -14.64 30.82 -22.05
CA TYR A 409 -15.98 31.40 -22.17
C TYR A 409 -16.69 31.14 -23.52
N GLY A 410 -15.94 30.83 -24.58
CA GLY A 410 -16.46 30.43 -25.89
C GLY A 410 -17.38 29.20 -25.80
N LEU A 411 -17.14 28.30 -24.83
CA LEU A 411 -18.03 27.17 -24.55
C LEU A 411 -19.43 27.63 -24.16
N THR A 412 -19.54 28.61 -23.27
CA THR A 412 -20.82 29.18 -22.84
C THR A 412 -21.52 29.88 -24.01
N LEU A 413 -20.77 30.61 -24.85
CA LEU A 413 -21.30 31.26 -26.04
C LEU A 413 -21.82 30.26 -27.09
N ALA A 414 -21.20 29.08 -27.17
CA ALA A 414 -21.60 27.99 -28.05
C ALA A 414 -22.73 27.10 -27.46
N GLY A 415 -23.28 27.44 -26.28
CA GLY A 415 -24.35 26.68 -25.64
C GLY A 415 -23.89 25.50 -24.76
N HIS A 416 -22.59 25.40 -24.46
CA HIS A 416 -21.97 24.35 -23.64
C HIS A 416 -21.53 24.89 -22.26
N ALA A 417 -22.46 25.55 -21.56
CA ALA A 417 -22.21 26.15 -20.24
C ALA A 417 -21.93 25.08 -19.15
N ASP A 418 -22.48 23.89 -19.31
CA ASP A 418 -22.17 22.69 -18.53
C ASP A 418 -20.68 22.34 -18.63
N ARG A 419 -20.13 22.28 -19.85
CA ARG A 419 -18.72 21.97 -20.08
C ARG A 419 -17.79 23.07 -19.56
N TYR A 420 -18.19 24.34 -19.68
CA TYR A 420 -17.49 25.45 -19.04
C TYR A 420 -17.40 25.23 -17.52
N GLY A 421 -18.54 24.89 -16.90
CA GLY A 421 -18.61 24.63 -15.47
C GLY A 421 -17.80 23.42 -15.03
N GLU A 422 -17.75 22.35 -15.82
CA GLU A 422 -16.91 21.18 -15.56
C GLU A 422 -15.42 21.54 -15.51
N LEU A 423 -14.92 22.32 -16.47
CA LEU A 423 -13.51 22.72 -16.52
C LEU A 423 -13.12 23.57 -15.30
N TRP A 424 -13.94 24.57 -14.97
CA TRP A 424 -13.66 25.43 -13.82
C TRP A 424 -13.88 24.73 -12.48
N SER A 425 -14.86 23.82 -12.39
CA SER A 425 -15.06 22.96 -11.21
C SER A 425 -13.87 22.03 -11.00
N GLU A 426 -13.32 21.43 -12.06
CA GLU A 426 -12.12 20.59 -11.99
C GLU A 426 -10.91 21.41 -11.50
N LEU A 427 -10.71 22.62 -12.06
CA LEU A 427 -9.67 23.54 -11.61
C LEU A 427 -9.81 23.89 -10.13
N PHE A 428 -11.01 24.31 -9.71
CA PHE A 428 -11.23 24.77 -8.33
C PHE A 428 -11.15 23.61 -7.34
N SER A 429 -11.74 22.46 -7.64
CA SER A 429 -11.72 21.28 -6.77
C SER A 429 -10.31 20.73 -6.56
N ALA A 430 -9.45 20.83 -7.57
CA ALA A 430 -8.08 20.37 -7.48
C ALA A 430 -7.11 21.41 -6.89
N LEU A 431 -7.44 22.70 -6.89
CA LEU A 431 -6.51 23.75 -6.44
C LEU A 431 -6.89 24.39 -5.12
N ALA A 432 -8.19 24.47 -4.82
CA ALA A 432 -8.65 25.02 -3.56
C ALA A 432 -8.00 24.26 -2.41
N ARG A 433 -7.67 25.01 -1.36
CA ARG A 433 -7.27 24.44 -0.08
C ARG A 433 -8.32 23.38 0.32
N PRO A 434 -7.90 22.15 0.62
CA PRO A 434 -8.82 21.10 1.02
C PRO A 434 -9.68 21.56 2.21
N SER A 435 -10.99 21.69 1.98
CA SER A 435 -11.97 22.05 3.01
C SER A 435 -12.41 20.85 3.85
N ASP A 436 -12.13 19.64 3.37
CA ASP A 436 -12.03 18.46 4.23
C ASP A 436 -10.77 18.63 5.05
N GLY A 437 -10.97 19.24 6.22
CA GLY A 437 -9.94 19.81 7.06
C GLY A 437 -8.69 18.95 7.17
N THR A 438 -7.58 19.65 7.33
CA THR A 438 -6.35 19.22 8.00
C THR A 438 -6.67 18.73 9.42
N GLY A 439 -7.44 17.65 9.51
CA GLY A 439 -8.02 17.07 10.69
C GLY A 439 -7.87 15.56 10.67
N VAL A 440 -8.12 14.95 11.81
CA VAL A 440 -7.88 13.54 12.04
C VAL A 440 -8.77 12.70 11.14
N SER A 441 -8.14 11.81 10.38
CA SER A 441 -8.80 10.84 9.50
C SER A 441 -8.60 9.43 10.03
N LEU A 442 -9.62 8.60 9.88
CA LEU A 442 -9.52 7.17 10.18
C LEU A 442 -8.94 6.42 8.97
N ASP A 443 -7.89 5.65 9.20
CA ASP A 443 -7.37 4.71 8.21
C ASP A 443 -8.15 3.37 8.26
N GLY A 444 -8.86 3.07 7.17
CA GLY A 444 -9.67 1.86 7.04
C GLY A 444 -10.94 1.84 7.89
N ILE A 445 -11.42 0.62 8.21
CA ILE A 445 -12.66 0.38 8.96
C ILE A 445 -12.32 0.02 10.41
N ALA A 446 -12.73 0.87 11.35
CA ALA A 446 -12.52 0.63 12.78
C ALA A 446 -13.50 -0.41 13.33
N ARG A 447 -12.98 -1.34 14.15
CA ARG A 447 -13.78 -2.35 14.86
C ARG A 447 -13.41 -2.38 16.33
N VAL A 448 -14.39 -2.71 17.17
CA VAL A 448 -14.16 -2.91 18.61
C VAL A 448 -13.06 -3.95 18.85
N GLY A 449 -12.15 -3.64 19.77
CA GLY A 449 -11.05 -4.53 20.15
C GLY A 449 -9.91 -4.63 19.13
N GLN A 450 -10.01 -3.94 17.99
CA GLN A 450 -8.94 -3.85 16.99
C GLN A 450 -8.27 -2.48 17.04
N ARG A 451 -7.02 -2.37 16.59
CA ARG A 451 -6.30 -1.10 16.53
C ARG A 451 -6.86 -0.26 15.38
N ALA A 452 -7.42 0.89 15.68
CA ALA A 452 -7.70 1.95 14.70
C ALA A 452 -6.48 2.87 14.58
N ALA A 453 -6.17 3.33 13.37
CA ALA A 453 -5.15 4.34 13.13
C ALA A 453 -5.81 5.66 12.74
N LEU A 454 -5.50 6.71 13.51
CA LEU A 454 -6.01 8.06 13.34
C LEU A 454 -4.87 8.94 12.81
N CYS A 455 -4.90 9.34 11.54
CA CYS A 455 -3.83 10.03 10.84
C CYS A 455 -4.15 11.50 10.56
N GLY A 456 -3.12 12.31 10.28
CA GLY A 456 -3.28 13.76 10.08
C GLY A 456 -3.35 14.55 11.38
N VAL A 457 -2.76 14.01 12.46
CA VAL A 457 -2.79 14.62 13.79
C VAL A 457 -1.79 15.79 13.87
N SER A 458 -2.28 17.01 14.12
CA SER A 458 -1.45 18.22 14.23
C SER A 458 -1.05 18.60 15.68
N GLY A 459 -1.41 17.78 16.67
CA GLY A 459 -1.12 18.03 18.09
C GLY A 459 -1.62 16.92 19.01
N SER A 460 -1.82 17.21 20.30
CA SER A 460 -2.44 16.25 21.22
C SER A 460 -3.92 16.08 20.88
N ILE A 461 -4.38 14.84 20.67
CA ILE A 461 -5.78 14.53 20.37
C ILE A 461 -6.47 13.90 21.58
N ARG A 462 -7.76 14.23 21.74
CA ARG A 462 -8.67 13.51 22.63
C ARG A 462 -9.73 12.82 21.79
N VAL A 463 -9.95 11.55 22.05
CA VAL A 463 -11.04 10.76 21.46
C VAL A 463 -12.09 10.54 22.54
N VAL A 464 -13.33 10.94 22.28
CA VAL A 464 -14.48 10.74 23.16
C VAL A 464 -15.31 9.60 22.59
N ALA A 465 -15.48 8.55 23.38
CA ALA A 465 -16.32 7.40 23.05
C ALA A 465 -17.83 7.73 23.26
N PRO A 466 -18.75 6.91 22.72
CA PRO A 466 -20.20 7.12 22.88
C PRO A 466 -20.67 7.21 24.34
N ASP A 467 -19.98 6.53 25.26
CA ASP A 467 -20.23 6.57 26.71
C ASP A 467 -19.63 7.81 27.41
N GLY A 468 -19.01 8.71 26.66
CA GLY A 468 -18.33 9.90 27.18
C GLY A 468 -16.93 9.63 27.72
N VAL A 469 -16.42 8.40 27.66
CA VAL A 469 -15.08 8.09 28.14
C VAL A 469 -14.04 8.69 27.19
N GLU A 470 -13.19 9.55 27.73
CA GLU A 470 -12.10 10.15 26.98
C GLU A 470 -10.86 9.25 26.95
N SER A 471 -10.19 9.24 25.80
CA SER A 471 -8.89 8.62 25.60
C SER A 471 -7.93 9.63 24.96
N ARG A 472 -6.64 9.51 25.27
CA ARG A 472 -5.58 10.38 24.73
C ARG A 472 -4.57 9.54 23.94
N PRO A 473 -4.86 9.22 22.67
CA PRO A 473 -3.91 8.52 21.81
C PRO A 473 -2.61 9.31 21.67
N ILE A 474 -1.49 8.58 21.58
CA ILE A 474 -0.17 9.15 21.35
C ILE A 474 0.16 8.97 19.87
N VAL A 475 0.64 10.03 19.24
CA VAL A 475 1.14 10.00 17.86
C VAL A 475 2.42 9.18 17.79
N ASP A 476 2.48 8.22 16.88
CA ASP A 476 3.67 7.41 16.65
C ASP A 476 4.67 8.21 15.80
N PRO A 477 5.86 8.58 16.35
CA PRO A 477 6.86 9.35 15.61
C PRO A 477 7.40 8.58 14.38
N ALA A 478 7.30 7.25 14.34
CA ALA A 478 7.74 6.45 13.20
C ALA A 478 6.88 6.69 11.94
N THR A 479 5.69 7.29 12.09
CA THR A 479 4.76 7.57 10.98
C THR A 479 5.11 8.86 10.21
N GLY A 480 6.08 9.64 10.70
CA GLY A 480 6.58 10.83 10.04
C GLY A 480 5.47 11.84 9.69
N PRO A 481 5.38 12.33 8.44
CA PRO A 481 4.40 13.35 8.05
C PRO A 481 2.96 12.86 8.07
N ALA A 482 2.70 11.55 8.11
CA ALA A 482 1.35 11.02 8.26
C ALA A 482 0.78 11.26 9.67
N ALA A 483 1.65 11.45 10.67
CA ALA A 483 1.31 11.78 12.05
C ALA A 483 0.14 10.94 12.58
N CYS A 484 0.28 9.61 12.58
CA CYS A 484 -0.79 8.71 12.98
C CYS A 484 -0.69 8.34 14.46
N ALA A 485 -1.83 8.34 15.15
CA ALA A 485 -2.00 7.85 16.51
C ALA A 485 -2.80 6.54 16.52
N ALA A 486 -2.41 5.61 17.39
CA ALA A 486 -3.11 4.35 17.55
C ALA A 486 -4.21 4.45 18.62
N TYR A 487 -5.41 3.96 18.31
CA TYR A 487 -6.56 3.93 19.21
C TYR A 487 -7.17 2.52 19.27
N TRP A 488 -7.54 2.04 20.46
CA TRP A 488 -8.21 0.75 20.65
C TRP A 488 -9.63 0.99 21.18
N PRO A 489 -10.64 1.09 20.31
CA PRO A 489 -12.01 1.30 20.73
C PRO A 489 -12.55 0.10 21.50
N ARG A 490 -13.26 0.39 22.59
CA ARG A 490 -13.91 -0.62 23.45
C ARG A 490 -15.42 -0.74 23.20
N GLN A 491 -16.01 0.22 22.49
CA GLN A 491 -17.44 0.28 22.23
C GLN A 491 -17.71 0.57 20.76
N THR A 492 -18.85 0.09 20.29
CA THR A 492 -19.38 0.38 18.96
C THR A 492 -20.06 1.74 18.96
N GLY A 493 -20.07 2.43 17.83
CA GLY A 493 -20.76 3.70 17.69
C GLY A 493 -19.86 4.84 17.23
N TRP A 494 -20.44 6.04 17.19
CA TRP A 494 -19.77 7.28 16.82
C TRP A 494 -18.80 7.75 17.90
N HIS A 495 -17.56 7.96 17.50
CA HIS A 495 -16.54 8.59 18.32
C HIS A 495 -16.24 9.98 17.76
N SER A 496 -15.97 10.93 18.65
CA SER A 496 -15.55 12.28 18.27
C SER A 496 -14.11 12.54 18.68
N VAL A 497 -13.42 13.33 17.88
CA VAL A 497 -12.05 13.77 18.12
C VAL A 497 -12.09 15.26 18.46
N SER A 498 -11.18 15.71 19.33
CA SER A 498 -11.14 17.10 19.83
C SER A 498 -10.96 18.19 18.77
N ASP A 499 -10.60 17.84 17.55
CA ASP A 499 -10.49 18.74 16.40
C ASP A 499 -11.81 18.86 15.61
N GLY A 500 -12.88 18.20 16.08
CA GLY A 500 -14.20 18.18 15.45
C GLY A 500 -14.42 17.02 14.48
N ALA A 501 -13.41 16.17 14.22
CA ALA A 501 -13.58 14.99 13.39
C ALA A 501 -14.45 13.93 14.09
N THR A 502 -15.20 13.17 13.30
CA THR A 502 -15.98 12.04 13.81
C THR A 502 -15.70 10.79 13.00
N PHE A 503 -15.76 9.63 13.65
CA PHE A 503 -15.62 8.33 12.99
C PHE A 503 -16.49 7.28 13.66
N TYR A 504 -16.88 6.27 12.90
CA TYR A 504 -17.72 5.18 13.40
C TYR A 504 -16.89 3.93 13.70
N VAL A 505 -17.14 3.29 14.83
CA VAL A 505 -16.55 2.00 15.20
C VAL A 505 -17.60 0.91 15.07
N HIS A 506 -17.31 -0.08 14.23
CA HIS A 506 -18.18 -1.22 14.01
C HIS A 506 -18.05 -2.29 15.11
N PRO A 507 -19.08 -3.14 15.27
CA PRO A 507 -18.96 -4.39 16.01
C PRO A 507 -17.79 -5.26 15.54
N ALA A 508 -17.23 -6.07 16.44
CA ALA A 508 -16.09 -6.94 16.13
C ALA A 508 -16.40 -7.99 15.05
N ASP A 509 -17.66 -8.40 14.94
CA ASP A 509 -18.21 -9.37 14.00
C ASP A 509 -18.85 -8.72 12.75
N ALA A 510 -18.75 -7.40 12.58
CA ALA A 510 -19.29 -6.71 11.41
C ALA A 510 -18.53 -7.07 10.13
N ALA A 511 -19.28 -7.55 9.14
CA ALA A 511 -18.79 -8.05 7.85
C ALA A 511 -17.53 -8.94 7.99
N PRO A 512 -17.67 -10.18 8.51
CA PRO A 512 -16.54 -11.09 8.70
C PRO A 512 -15.79 -11.37 7.39
N SER A 513 -16.49 -11.42 6.26
CA SER A 513 -15.89 -11.64 4.94
C SER A 513 -14.94 -10.51 4.56
N LEU A 514 -15.30 -9.27 4.90
CA LEU A 514 -14.48 -8.09 4.63
C LEU A 514 -13.23 -8.08 5.51
N ALA A 515 -13.35 -8.48 6.77
CA ALA A 515 -12.21 -8.63 7.67
C ALA A 515 -11.27 -9.75 7.20
N GLN A 516 -11.81 -10.87 6.75
CA GLN A 516 -11.05 -11.99 6.18
C GLN A 516 -10.32 -11.57 4.89
N ALA A 517 -10.99 -10.86 3.97
CA ALA A 517 -10.37 -10.34 2.76
C ALA A 517 -9.22 -9.36 3.08
N ALA A 518 -9.40 -8.47 4.06
CA ALA A 518 -8.35 -7.55 4.52
C ALA A 518 -7.15 -8.28 5.15
N ASN A 519 -7.38 -9.34 5.94
CA ASN A 519 -6.29 -10.17 6.49
C ASN A 519 -5.54 -10.92 5.39
N ARG A 520 -6.25 -11.47 4.41
CA ARG A 520 -5.67 -12.14 3.25
C ARG A 520 -4.76 -11.19 2.47
N ALA A 521 -5.25 -10.00 2.13
CA ALA A 521 -4.48 -8.99 1.40
C ALA A 521 -3.21 -8.59 2.16
N ALA A 522 -3.33 -8.23 3.44
CA ALA A 522 -2.19 -7.86 4.26
C ALA A 522 -1.15 -8.99 4.41
N THR A 523 -1.60 -10.25 4.43
CA THR A 523 -0.70 -11.42 4.50
C THR A 523 0.06 -11.61 3.21
N LEU A 524 -0.60 -11.44 2.06
CA LEU A 524 0.05 -11.48 0.75
C LEU A 524 1.13 -10.39 0.63
N ASP A 525 0.83 -9.17 1.10
CA ASP A 525 1.81 -8.07 1.11
C ASP A 525 3.01 -8.39 2.02
N ALA A 526 2.77 -8.92 3.22
CA ALA A 526 3.83 -9.31 4.14
C ALA A 526 4.71 -10.44 3.57
N VAL A 527 4.10 -11.42 2.90
CA VAL A 527 4.80 -12.52 2.21
C VAL A 527 5.64 -11.99 1.07
N ALA A 528 5.09 -11.10 0.23
CA ALA A 528 5.83 -10.47 -0.86
C ALA A 528 7.04 -9.68 -0.35
N ALA A 529 6.87 -8.91 0.74
CA ALA A 529 7.96 -8.18 1.38
C ALA A 529 9.02 -9.09 2.03
N SER A 530 8.67 -10.33 2.37
CA SER A 530 9.60 -11.32 2.94
C SER A 530 10.44 -12.06 1.87
N ALA A 531 10.02 -12.03 0.60
CA ALA A 531 10.62 -12.82 -0.47
C ALA A 531 12.10 -12.46 -0.74
N THR A 532 12.50 -11.22 -0.46
CA THR A 532 13.89 -10.74 -0.62
C THR A 532 14.80 -11.11 0.55
N ARG A 533 14.27 -11.71 1.62
CA ARG A 533 15.08 -12.11 2.78
C ARG A 533 15.82 -13.41 2.51
N GLY A 534 17.08 -13.49 2.96
CA GLY A 534 17.85 -14.73 2.91
C GLY A 534 17.21 -15.79 3.81
N ALA A 535 17.02 -17.01 3.28
CA ALA A 535 16.68 -18.15 4.12
C ALA A 535 17.81 -18.38 5.15
N ARG A 536 17.46 -18.77 6.39
CA ARG A 536 18.49 -19.15 7.38
C ARG A 536 19.29 -20.34 6.84
N ALA A 537 20.61 -20.30 7.03
CA ALA A 537 21.54 -21.29 6.49
C ALA A 537 21.15 -22.71 6.93
N SER A 538 21.16 -23.66 5.99
CA SER A 538 20.95 -25.09 6.27
C SER A 538 22.05 -25.62 7.19
N ARG A 539 21.67 -26.37 8.23
CA ARG A 539 22.63 -27.11 9.05
C ARG A 539 23.08 -28.36 8.30
N THR A 540 24.39 -28.60 8.27
CA THR A 540 24.97 -29.86 7.81
C THR A 540 24.89 -30.88 8.93
N THR A 541 24.13 -31.95 8.73
CA THR A 541 24.10 -33.09 9.65
C THR A 541 24.99 -34.20 9.10
N PRO A 542 25.75 -34.95 9.93
CA PRO A 542 26.48 -36.13 9.48
C PRO A 542 25.53 -37.09 8.76
N GLY A 543 25.91 -37.58 7.58
CA GLY A 543 25.13 -38.57 6.85
C GLY A 543 25.06 -39.91 7.60
N SER A 544 24.22 -40.83 7.13
CA SER A 544 24.20 -42.20 7.68
C SER A 544 25.53 -42.91 7.42
N SER A 545 26.13 -43.49 8.47
CA SER A 545 27.35 -44.30 8.38
C SER A 545 27.10 -45.72 7.84
N TRP A 546 25.84 -46.15 7.81
CA TRP A 546 25.46 -47.54 7.52
C TRP A 546 25.81 -48.02 6.10
N PRO A 547 25.58 -47.24 5.02
CA PRO A 547 25.97 -47.67 3.67
C PRO A 547 27.47 -47.90 3.54
N TRP A 548 28.28 -47.06 4.19
CA TRP A 548 29.74 -47.19 4.23
C TRP A 548 30.17 -48.42 5.03
N ALA A 549 29.46 -48.73 6.12
CA ALA A 549 29.75 -49.87 6.98
C ALA A 549 29.43 -51.20 6.26
N ALA A 550 28.32 -51.25 5.54
CA ALA A 550 27.97 -52.38 4.69
C ALA A 550 29.02 -52.61 3.59
N GLY A 551 29.48 -51.53 2.94
CA GLY A 551 30.56 -51.59 1.95
C GLY A 551 31.88 -52.08 2.56
N LEU A 552 32.24 -51.59 3.75
CA LEU A 552 33.44 -52.01 4.48
C LEU A 552 33.40 -53.52 4.79
N LEU A 553 32.26 -54.03 5.28
CA LEU A 553 32.09 -55.45 5.58
C LEU A 553 32.25 -56.33 4.33
N ALA A 554 31.71 -55.89 3.18
CA ALA A 554 31.88 -56.60 1.91
C ALA A 554 33.36 -56.65 1.49
N VAL A 555 34.09 -55.53 1.60
CA VAL A 555 35.52 -55.44 1.26
C VAL A 555 36.38 -56.30 2.20
N LEU A 556 36.11 -56.28 3.50
CA LEU A 556 36.82 -57.12 4.47
C LEU A 556 36.55 -58.62 4.23
N GLY A 557 35.31 -58.99 3.86
CA GLY A 557 34.96 -60.34 3.46
C GLY A 557 35.69 -60.81 2.20
N LEU A 558 35.80 -59.95 1.19
CA LEU A 558 36.58 -60.19 -0.04
C LEU A 558 38.08 -60.34 0.24
N LEU A 559 38.65 -59.49 1.09
CA LEU A 559 40.06 -59.59 1.52
C LEU A 559 40.32 -60.93 2.21
N TRP A 560 39.48 -61.31 3.17
CA TRP A 560 39.62 -62.57 3.89
C TRP A 560 39.52 -63.79 2.97
N TRP A 561 38.59 -63.78 2.02
CA TRP A 561 38.44 -64.85 1.04
C TRP A 561 39.64 -64.95 0.09
N LEU A 562 40.14 -63.82 -0.40
CA LEU A 562 41.33 -63.74 -1.25
C LEU A 562 42.61 -64.11 -0.49
N GLU A 563 42.68 -63.97 0.83
CA GLU A 563 43.83 -64.41 1.63
C GLU A 563 43.77 -65.91 1.97
N ARG A 564 42.58 -66.49 2.15
CA ARG A 564 42.43 -67.93 2.45
C ARG A 564 42.57 -68.86 1.24
N ARG A 565 42.28 -68.40 0.02
CA ARG A 565 42.50 -69.17 -1.23
C ARG A 565 43.98 -69.39 -1.60
N SER A 566 44.91 -69.25 -0.66
CA SER A 566 46.33 -69.61 -0.81
C SER A 566 46.79 -70.69 0.17
N SER A 567 45.90 -71.22 1.02
CA SER A 567 46.21 -72.33 1.94
C SER A 567 45.66 -73.68 1.46
N THR A 568 45.44 -73.84 0.14
CA THR A 568 45.10 -75.12 -0.51
C THR A 568 45.96 -75.31 -1.72
#